data_AF-A0AA43JI73-F1
#
_entry.id   AF-A0AA43JI73-F1
#
_cell.length_a   1.000
_cell.length_b   1.000
_cell.length_c   1.000
_cell.angle_alpha   90.00
_cell.angle_beta   90.00
_cell.angle_gamma   90.00
#
_symmetry.space_group_name_H-M   'P 1'
#
loop_
_entity.id
_entity.type
_entity.pdbx_description
1 polymer ?
#
loop_
_entity_poly.entity_id
_entity_poly.type
_entity_poly.pdbx_seq_one_letter_code
_entity_poly.pdbx_strand_id
1 'polypeptide(L)'
;MSRYLLVLGIVLGFPLSGFAQFVDRGEYVVVSKGVKLCSNAALETSNGMMDPENRFWRVTSKARANGTQTVDAFVLESSYDRKSGETTIEERQYDDSYATRFKRVLEHKGMLLMVSPRDGQIEATVGICKK
;
A
#
# COMPACT_ATOMS: atom_id res chain seq x y z
N MET A 1 1.50 -17.32 59.43
CA MET A 1 2.30 -17.41 58.19
C MET A 1 1.35 -17.35 57.00
N SER A 2 1.22 -16.21 56.34
CA SER A 2 0.45 -16.10 55.09
C SER A 2 1.19 -15.14 54.17
N ARG A 3 1.91 -15.70 53.19
CA ARG A 3 2.60 -14.94 52.15
C ARG A 3 1.72 -15.02 50.91
N TYR A 4 0.89 -14.00 50.70
CA TYR A 4 0.22 -13.75 49.43
C TYR A 4 1.30 -13.35 48.41
N LEU A 5 1.76 -14.31 47.62
CA LEU A 5 2.59 -14.07 46.46
C LEU A 5 1.71 -13.49 45.36
N LEU A 6 1.70 -12.16 45.29
CA LEU A 6 1.31 -11.38 44.11
C LEU A 6 2.20 -11.81 42.93
N VAL A 7 1.70 -12.73 42.10
CA VAL A 7 2.30 -12.97 40.78
C VAL A 7 1.71 -11.95 39.82
N LEU A 8 2.49 -10.88 39.69
CA LEU A 8 2.37 -9.78 38.75
C LEU A 8 1.98 -10.30 37.36
N GLY A 9 0.79 -9.92 36.89
CA GLY A 9 0.39 -10.12 35.51
C GLY A 9 1.34 -9.34 34.61
N ILE A 10 2.19 -10.05 33.86
CA ILE A 10 2.99 -9.46 32.80
C ILE A 10 2.03 -9.15 31.66
N VAL A 11 1.37 -7.99 31.74
CA VAL A 11 0.81 -7.34 30.57
C VAL A 11 2.01 -6.87 29.76
N LEU A 12 2.46 -7.72 28.83
CA LEU A 12 3.38 -7.31 27.77
C LEU A 12 2.65 -6.21 26.99
N GLY A 13 2.91 -4.97 27.39
CA GLY A 13 2.50 -3.77 26.71
C GLY A 13 3.15 -3.76 25.34
N PHE A 14 2.45 -4.34 24.36
CA PHE A 14 2.59 -3.86 22.99
C PHE A 14 2.13 -2.40 23.00
N PRO A 15 2.99 -1.45 22.61
CA PRO A 15 2.51 -0.11 22.37
C PRO A 15 1.48 -0.19 21.24
N LEU A 16 0.21 0.02 21.60
CA LEU A 16 -0.89 0.32 20.69
C LEU A 16 -0.65 1.72 20.09
N SER A 17 0.43 1.86 19.33
CA SER A 17 0.86 3.12 18.75
C SER A 17 0.96 2.98 17.24
N GLY A 18 -0.09 3.42 16.56
CA GLY A 18 -0.04 3.97 15.20
C GLY A 18 0.29 3.00 14.07
N PHE A 19 -0.77 2.47 13.44
CA PHE A 19 -0.83 1.97 12.06
C PHE A 19 0.50 1.88 11.30
N ALA A 20 1.30 0.85 11.54
CA ALA A 20 2.26 0.42 10.53
C ALA A 20 1.44 -0.06 9.32
N GLN A 21 1.25 0.82 8.35
CA GLN A 21 0.46 0.54 7.15
C GLN A 21 1.12 -0.55 6.28
N PHE A 22 2.36 -0.92 6.57
CA PHE A 22 3.02 -2.14 6.11
C PHE A 22 3.97 -2.73 7.15
N VAL A 23 4.31 -4.02 7.01
CA VAL A 23 5.28 -4.78 7.82
C VAL A 23 6.29 -5.45 6.90
N ASP A 24 7.57 -5.27 7.17
CA ASP A 24 8.62 -5.94 6.41
C ASP A 24 8.91 -7.35 6.96
N ARG A 25 8.94 -8.35 6.07
CA ARG A 25 9.25 -9.76 6.38
C ARG A 25 10.63 -10.19 5.88
N GLY A 26 11.46 -9.26 5.43
CA GLY A 26 12.76 -9.52 4.82
C GLY A 26 12.63 -9.76 3.31
N GLU A 27 12.00 -10.87 2.91
CA GLU A 27 11.86 -11.22 1.49
C GLU A 27 10.75 -10.45 0.76
N TYR A 28 9.73 -10.05 1.50
CA TYR A 28 8.58 -9.30 1.00
C TYR A 28 8.03 -8.39 2.08
N VAL A 29 7.22 -7.42 1.65
CA VAL A 29 6.52 -6.50 2.51
C VAL A 29 5.03 -6.86 2.52
N VAL A 30 4.42 -6.85 3.71
CA VAL A 30 2.98 -7.03 3.89
C VAL A 30 2.35 -5.67 4.09
N VAL A 31 1.55 -5.23 3.14
CA VAL A 31 0.77 -3.99 3.23
C VAL A 31 -0.61 -4.29 3.82
N SER A 32 -1.12 -3.42 4.69
CA SER A 32 -2.44 -3.62 5.29
C SER A 32 -3.56 -3.53 4.23
N LYS A 33 -4.57 -4.41 4.33
CA LYS A 33 -5.76 -4.33 3.47
C LYS A 33 -6.43 -2.95 3.63
N GLY A 34 -6.86 -2.37 2.51
CA GLY A 34 -7.52 -1.07 2.44
C GLY A 34 -6.56 0.11 2.30
N VAL A 35 -5.25 -0.10 2.44
CA VAL A 35 -4.24 0.94 2.22
C VAL A 35 -4.25 1.35 0.75
N LYS A 36 -4.28 2.67 0.52
CA LYS A 36 -4.08 3.28 -0.79
C LYS A 36 -2.60 3.54 -1.02
N LEU A 37 -2.16 3.29 -2.24
CA LEU A 37 -0.81 3.45 -2.70
C LEU A 37 -0.80 4.42 -3.89
N CYS A 38 0.14 5.35 -3.88
CA CYS A 38 0.35 6.32 -4.95
C CYS A 38 1.70 6.03 -5.61
N SER A 39 1.74 6.15 -6.93
CA SER A 39 3.00 6.20 -7.66
C SER A 39 3.82 7.41 -7.18
N ASN A 40 5.13 7.33 -7.36
CA ASN A 40 5.96 8.52 -7.29
C ASN A 40 6.48 8.82 -8.70
N ALA A 41 5.85 9.79 -9.36
CA ALA A 41 6.16 10.18 -10.74
C ALA A 41 7.64 10.53 -10.96
N ALA A 42 8.34 11.01 -9.92
CA ALA A 42 9.77 11.34 -9.98
C ALA A 42 10.70 10.10 -10.09
N LEU A 43 10.23 8.90 -9.72
CA LEU A 43 11.00 7.65 -9.80
C LEU A 43 10.60 6.81 -11.03
N GLU A 44 9.39 6.99 -11.54
CA GLU A 44 8.85 6.21 -12.67
C GLU A 44 9.32 6.71 -14.04
N THR A 45 9.94 7.90 -14.11
CA THR A 45 10.54 8.44 -15.35
C THR A 45 11.69 7.57 -15.90
N SER A 46 12.21 6.62 -15.12
CA SER A 46 13.30 5.72 -15.53
C SER A 46 12.85 4.45 -16.27
N ASN A 47 11.57 4.04 -16.17
CA ASN A 47 11.12 2.71 -16.61
C ASN A 47 9.95 2.70 -17.61
N GLY A 48 9.62 3.83 -18.24
CA GLY A 48 8.74 3.85 -19.43
C GLY A 48 7.25 3.57 -19.18
N MET A 49 6.74 3.79 -17.95
CA MET A 49 5.32 3.62 -17.67
C MET A 49 4.51 4.85 -18.10
N MET A 50 3.41 4.62 -18.84
CA MET A 50 2.49 5.67 -19.29
C MET A 50 1.77 6.32 -18.10
N ASP A 51 1.89 7.64 -18.02
CA ASP A 51 1.27 8.59 -17.08
C ASP A 51 1.17 8.15 -15.61
N PRO A 52 2.28 8.25 -14.85
CA PRO A 52 2.32 7.99 -13.41
C PRO A 52 1.36 8.85 -12.60
N GLU A 53 1.04 10.07 -13.04
CA GLU A 53 0.46 11.11 -12.18
C GLU A 53 -0.97 10.81 -11.73
N ASN A 54 -1.67 9.91 -12.43
CA ASN A 54 -3.07 9.64 -12.18
C ASN A 54 -3.38 8.21 -11.70
N ARG A 55 -2.40 7.31 -11.61
CA ARG A 55 -2.63 5.90 -11.24
C ARG A 55 -2.37 5.64 -9.76
N PHE A 56 -3.37 5.06 -9.11
CA PHE A 56 -3.35 4.66 -7.71
C PHE A 56 -3.69 3.19 -7.56
N TRP A 57 -3.35 2.63 -6.41
CA TRP A 57 -3.68 1.24 -6.07
C TRP A 57 -4.30 1.13 -4.69
N ARG A 58 -5.18 0.16 -4.51
CA ARG A 58 -5.76 -0.18 -3.22
C ARG A 58 -5.50 -1.65 -2.92
N VAL A 59 -4.92 -1.94 -1.76
CA VAL A 59 -4.71 -3.33 -1.33
C VAL A 59 -6.03 -3.96 -0.93
N THR A 60 -6.46 -5.02 -1.60
CA THR A 60 -7.78 -5.64 -1.40
C THR A 60 -7.73 -6.98 -0.65
N SER A 61 -6.54 -7.59 -0.53
CA SER A 61 -6.36 -8.84 0.20
C SER A 61 -5.30 -8.77 1.30
N LYS A 62 -5.43 -9.68 2.26
CA LYS A 62 -4.30 -10.05 3.14
C LYS A 62 -3.21 -10.76 2.32
N ALA A 63 -1.99 -10.80 2.85
CA ALA A 63 -0.90 -11.58 2.25
C ALA A 63 -1.24 -13.07 2.23
N ARG A 64 -0.99 -13.71 1.09
CA ARG A 64 -1.02 -15.17 0.93
C ARG A 64 0.26 -15.78 1.51
N ALA A 65 0.30 -17.11 1.64
CA ALA A 65 1.47 -17.83 2.16
C ALA A 65 2.77 -17.54 1.38
N ASN A 66 2.66 -17.25 0.08
CA ASN A 66 3.79 -16.88 -0.78
C ASN A 66 4.12 -15.38 -0.78
N GLY A 67 3.53 -14.59 0.13
CA GLY A 67 3.75 -13.15 0.25
C GLY A 67 3.04 -12.28 -0.79
N THR A 68 2.27 -12.87 -1.72
CA THR A 68 1.50 -12.07 -2.70
C THR A 68 0.25 -11.45 -2.06
N GLN A 69 -0.14 -10.29 -2.59
CA GLN A 69 -1.34 -9.56 -2.22
C GLN A 69 -2.09 -9.10 -3.46
N THR A 70 -3.40 -8.95 -3.34
CA THR A 70 -4.25 -8.46 -4.43
C THR A 70 -4.40 -6.95 -4.30
N VAL A 71 -4.32 -6.25 -5.42
CA VAL A 71 -4.53 -4.82 -5.54
C VAL A 71 -5.56 -4.52 -6.62
N ASP A 72 -6.28 -3.42 -6.45
CA ASP A 72 -7.12 -2.83 -7.48
C ASP A 72 -6.46 -1.53 -7.92
N ALA A 73 -6.25 -1.36 -9.24
CA ALA A 73 -5.76 -0.12 -9.81
C ALA A 73 -6.94 0.82 -10.09
N PHE A 74 -6.78 2.11 -9.76
CA PHE A 74 -7.79 3.13 -9.99
C PHE A 74 -7.15 4.47 -10.37
N VAL A 75 -7.93 5.33 -11.03
CA VAL A 75 -7.57 6.71 -11.35
C VAL A 75 -8.54 7.68 -10.69
N LEU A 76 -8.09 8.92 -10.46
CA LEU A 76 -8.94 10.01 -9.99
C LEU A 76 -9.31 10.89 -11.17
N GLU A 77 -10.59 10.90 -11.54
CA GLU A 77 -11.10 11.76 -12.62
C GLU A 77 -11.79 12.96 -12.01
N SER A 78 -11.45 14.16 -12.49
CA SER A 78 -12.16 15.38 -12.13
C SER A 78 -13.17 15.74 -13.21
N SER A 79 -14.39 16.09 -12.80
CA SER A 79 -15.43 16.57 -13.70
C SER A 79 -15.93 17.93 -13.23
N TYR A 80 -16.04 18.88 -14.15
CA TYR A 80 -16.53 20.24 -13.87
C TYR A 80 -17.90 20.44 -14.49
N ASP A 81 -18.91 20.67 -13.65
CA ASP A 81 -20.23 21.07 -14.10
C ASP A 81 -20.27 22.59 -14.28
N ARG A 82 -20.32 23.03 -15.55
CA ARG A 82 -20.39 24.44 -15.91
C ARG A 82 -21.69 25.12 -15.47
N LYS A 83 -22.78 24.37 -15.22
CA LYS A 83 -24.07 24.93 -14.81
C LYS A 83 -24.11 25.23 -13.32
N SER A 84 -23.60 24.33 -12.49
CA SER A 84 -23.53 24.51 -11.04
C SER A 84 -22.25 25.22 -10.59
N GLY A 85 -21.20 25.19 -11.40
CA GLY A 85 -19.86 25.64 -11.04
C GLY A 85 -19.10 24.65 -10.14
N GLU A 86 -19.62 23.44 -9.95
CA GLU A 86 -19.07 22.43 -9.05
C GLU A 86 -18.00 21.57 -9.76
N THR A 87 -16.93 21.22 -9.04
CA THR A 87 -15.95 20.22 -9.48
C THR A 87 -16.07 18.99 -8.60
N THR A 88 -16.33 17.83 -9.21
CA THR A 88 -16.33 16.54 -8.51
C THR A 88 -15.06 15.76 -8.85
N ILE A 89 -14.61 14.92 -7.91
CA ILE A 89 -13.50 13.99 -8.13
C ILE A 89 -14.03 12.59 -7.86
N GLU A 90 -13.93 11.72 -8.84
CA GLU A 90 -14.42 10.33 -8.77
C GLU A 90 -13.27 9.33 -8.90
N GLU A 91 -13.31 8.27 -8.08
CA GLU A 91 -12.45 7.10 -8.24
C GLU A 91 -13.02 6.20 -9.34
N ARG A 92 -12.25 5.99 -10.41
CA ARG A 92 -12.61 5.06 -11.49
C ARG A 92 -11.64 3.90 -11.50
N GLN A 93 -12.18 2.67 -11.55
CA GLN A 93 -11.35 1.48 -11.70
C GLN A 93 -10.63 1.53 -13.05
N TYR A 94 -9.32 1.34 -13.02
CA TYR A 94 -8.46 1.43 -14.20
C TYR A 94 -8.20 0.06 -14.83
N ASP A 95 -8.04 -0.96 -14.00
CA ASP A 95 -7.73 -2.33 -14.42
C ASP A 95 -8.38 -3.34 -13.47
N ASP A 96 -8.43 -4.60 -13.89
CA ASP A 96 -8.89 -5.72 -13.07
C ASP A 96 -7.98 -5.93 -11.85
N SER A 97 -8.56 -6.49 -10.79
CA SER A 97 -7.78 -6.86 -9.60
C SER A 97 -6.70 -7.87 -9.95
N TYR A 98 -5.45 -7.59 -9.57
CA TYR A 98 -4.33 -8.48 -9.84
C TYR A 98 -3.46 -8.72 -8.61
N ALA A 99 -2.68 -9.80 -8.66
CA ALA A 99 -1.77 -10.17 -7.60
C ALA A 99 -0.39 -9.53 -7.81
N THR A 100 0.16 -8.95 -6.76
CA THR A 100 1.50 -8.35 -6.73
C THR A 100 2.26 -8.83 -5.48
N ARG A 101 3.59 -8.78 -5.50
CA ARG A 101 4.43 -8.94 -4.31
C ARG A 101 5.10 -7.61 -4.02
N PHE A 102 4.95 -7.12 -2.79
CA PHE A 102 5.63 -5.90 -2.37
C PHE A 102 7.06 -6.19 -1.90
N LYS A 103 8.02 -5.36 -2.30
CA LYS A 103 9.39 -5.35 -1.78
C LYS A 103 9.77 -3.95 -1.31
N ARG A 104 10.70 -3.85 -0.35
CA ARG A 104 11.23 -2.56 0.08
C ARG A 104 12.13 -1.97 -1.00
N VAL A 105 12.01 -0.67 -1.26
CA VAL A 105 13.03 0.09 -2.00
C VAL A 105 14.15 0.46 -1.02
N LEU A 106 15.36 -0.02 -1.24
CA LEU A 106 16.49 0.20 -0.32
C LEU A 106 16.92 1.67 -0.28
N GLU A 107 16.85 2.35 -1.43
CA GLU A 107 17.34 3.73 -1.62
C GLU A 107 16.33 4.78 -1.18
N HIS A 108 15.04 4.43 -1.12
CA HIS A 108 13.94 5.36 -0.82
C HIS A 108 13.10 4.86 0.35
N LYS A 109 13.34 5.42 1.54
CA LYS A 109 12.58 5.06 2.75
C LYS A 109 11.08 5.26 2.55
N GLY A 110 10.30 4.24 2.89
CA GLY A 110 8.84 4.28 2.81
C GLY A 110 8.26 3.98 1.42
N MET A 111 9.11 3.73 0.42
CA MET A 111 8.70 3.29 -0.91
C MET A 111 8.77 1.77 -1.04
N LEU A 112 7.85 1.23 -1.83
CA LEU A 112 7.68 -0.19 -2.10
C LEU A 112 7.72 -0.43 -3.61
N LEU A 113 8.34 -1.53 -4.03
CA LEU A 113 8.22 -2.04 -5.38
C LEU A 113 7.00 -2.96 -5.45
N MET A 114 6.16 -2.74 -6.45
CA MET A 114 5.15 -3.71 -6.88
C MET A 114 5.80 -4.64 -7.89
N VAL A 115 5.95 -5.91 -7.52
CA VAL A 115 6.65 -6.91 -8.34
C VAL A 115 5.65 -7.95 -8.80
N SER A 116 5.56 -8.16 -10.11
CA SER A 116 4.68 -9.15 -10.69
C SER A 116 5.09 -10.55 -10.24
N PRO A 117 4.17 -11.37 -9.70
CA PRO A 117 4.49 -12.72 -9.28
C PRO A 117 4.67 -13.69 -10.47
N ARG A 118 4.35 -13.27 -11.69
CA ARG A 118 4.43 -14.11 -12.90
C ARG A 118 5.84 -14.16 -13.48
N ASP A 119 6.46 -13.00 -13.65
CA ASP A 119 7.76 -12.85 -14.34
C ASP A 119 8.79 -12.07 -13.51
N GLY A 120 8.40 -11.56 -12.34
CA GLY A 120 9.28 -10.79 -11.47
C GLY A 120 9.53 -9.35 -11.93
N GLN A 121 8.83 -8.87 -12.96
CA GLN A 121 8.97 -7.49 -13.41
C GLN A 121 8.46 -6.50 -12.37
N ILE A 122 9.10 -5.33 -12.31
CA ILE A 122 8.66 -4.22 -11.47
C ILE A 122 7.55 -3.50 -12.22
N GLU A 123 6.34 -3.56 -11.67
CA GLU A 123 5.16 -2.93 -12.25
C GLU A 123 5.07 -1.45 -11.86
N ALA A 124 5.43 -1.10 -10.62
CA ALA A 124 5.38 0.28 -10.14
C ALA A 124 6.27 0.47 -8.90
N THR A 125 6.66 1.72 -8.66
CA THR A 125 7.29 2.13 -7.39
C THR A 125 6.33 3.02 -6.63
N VAL A 126 5.82 2.51 -5.51
CA VAL A 126 4.68 3.11 -4.80
C VAL A 126 5.01 3.47 -3.36
N GLY A 127 4.45 4.57 -2.92
CA GLY A 127 4.40 4.94 -1.51
C GLY A 127 2.99 4.75 -0.97
N ILE A 128 2.84 4.79 0.35
CA ILE A 128 1.51 4.94 0.93
C ILE A 128 1.02 6.37 0.68
N CYS A 129 -0.19 6.51 0.14
CA CYS A 129 -0.81 7.82 -0.03
C CYS A 129 -0.89 8.52 1.33
N LYS A 130 -0.43 9.78 1.39
CA LYS A 130 -0.75 10.65 2.52
C LYS A 130 -2.26 10.88 2.53
N LYS A 131 -2.84 10.96 3.73
CA LYS A 131 -4.23 11.38 3.92
C LYS A 131 -4.38 12.86 3.63
#